data_AF-A0A2V7U1A3-F1
#
_entry.id   AF-A0A2V7U1A3-F1
#
_cell.length_a   1.000
_cell.length_b   1.000
_cell.length_c   1.000
_cell.angle_alpha   90.00
_cell.angle_beta   90.00
_cell.angle_gamma   90.00
#
_symmetry.space_group_name_H-M   'P 1'
#
loop_
_entity.id
_entity.type
_entity.pdbx_description
1 polymer ?
#
loop_
_entity_poly.entity_id
_entity_poly.type
_entity_poly.pdbx_seq_one_letter_code
_entity_poly.pdbx_strand_id
1 'polypeptide(L)'
;MHSPSPLPTPGALVDLAREFTPRVEAFGSTPVLLDLQGLGRAWPSPRALGEALLEAARARRLEPRVVLAGSRVAALLVSQAQEGLTVLAPGE
;
A
#
# COMPACT_ATOMS: atom_id res chain seq x y z
N MET A 1 -1.59 -9.08 27.84
CA MET A 1 -0.77 -10.03 27.06
C MET A 1 -1.22 -9.93 25.62
N HIS A 2 -0.49 -9.22 24.75
CA HIS A 2 -0.75 -9.28 23.32
C HIS A 2 -0.12 -10.58 22.80
N SER A 3 -0.96 -11.55 22.40
CA SER A 3 -0.48 -12.66 21.59
C SER A 3 0.16 -12.08 20.33
N PRO A 4 1.32 -12.59 19.88
CA PRO A 4 1.90 -12.14 18.62
C PRO A 4 0.90 -12.46 17.51
N SER A 5 0.49 -11.43 16.77
CA SER A 5 -0.29 -11.63 15.54
C SER A 5 0.51 -12.58 14.62
N PRO A 6 -0.13 -13.57 14.00
CA PRO A 6 0.55 -14.48 13.09
C PRO A 6 1.26 -13.67 12.01
N LEU A 7 2.50 -14.04 11.70
CA LEU A 7 3.25 -13.40 10.62
C LEU A 7 2.44 -13.53 9.31
N PRO A 8 2.34 -12.47 8.50
CA PRO A 8 1.66 -12.55 7.21
C PRO A 8 2.25 -13.69 6.38
N THR A 9 1.40 -14.44 5.68
CA THR A 9 1.88 -15.43 4.70
C THR A 9 2.72 -14.73 3.63
N PRO A 10 3.84 -15.34 3.19
CA PRO A 10 4.57 -14.84 2.04
C PRO A 10 3.62 -14.62 0.86
N GLY A 11 3.64 -13.43 0.27
CA GLY A 11 2.75 -13.06 -0.84
C GLY A 11 1.41 -12.43 -0.46
N ALA A 12 1.01 -12.39 0.81
CA ALA A 12 -0.28 -11.80 1.22
C ALA A 12 -0.49 -10.35 0.76
N LEU A 13 0.58 -9.54 0.78
CA LEU A 13 0.53 -8.16 0.28
C LEU A 13 0.48 -8.08 -1.25
N VAL A 14 1.03 -9.06 -1.95
CA VAL A 14 0.95 -9.15 -3.42
C VAL A 14 -0.48 -9.51 -3.84
N ASP A 15 -1.11 -10.46 -3.15
CA ASP A 15 -2.49 -10.85 -3.41
C ASP A 15 -3.45 -9.67 -3.15
N LEU A 16 -3.29 -8.99 -2.01
CA LEU A 16 -4.02 -7.75 -1.72
C LEU A 16 -3.80 -6.68 -2.80
N ALA A 17 -2.55 -6.44 -3.21
CA ALA A 17 -2.22 -5.42 -4.21
C ALA A 17 -2.89 -5.70 -5.57
N ARG A 18 -2.97 -6.98 -5.95
CA ARG A 18 -3.55 -7.42 -7.23
C ARG A 18 -5.05 -7.17 -7.35
N GLU A 19 -5.74 -6.92 -6.25
CA GLU A 19 -7.16 -6.52 -6.26
C GLU A 19 -7.36 -5.07 -6.73
N PHE A 20 -6.33 -4.24 -6.61
CA PHE A 20 -6.38 -2.82 -7.00
C PHE A 20 -5.80 -2.58 -8.39
N THR A 21 -4.74 -3.29 -8.74
CA THR A 21 -4.06 -3.16 -10.04
C THR A 21 -3.37 -4.47 -10.43
N PRO A 22 -3.39 -4.87 -11.72
CA PRO A 22 -2.56 -5.99 -12.18
C PRO A 22 -1.07 -5.65 -12.20
N ARG A 23 -0.70 -4.37 -12.10
CA ARG A 23 0.68 -3.88 -12.21
C ARG A 23 1.33 -3.80 -10.83
N VAL A 24 1.90 -4.92 -10.39
CA VAL A 24 2.49 -5.08 -9.06
C VAL A 24 3.96 -5.50 -9.17
N GLU A 25 4.83 -4.84 -8.41
CA GLU A 25 6.25 -5.19 -8.27
C GLU A 25 6.54 -5.50 -6.79
N ALA A 26 7.20 -6.61 -6.50
CA ALA A 26 7.47 -7.07 -5.14
C ALA A 26 8.96 -7.33 -4.92
N PHE A 27 9.49 -6.90 -3.79
CA PHE A 27 10.88 -7.11 -3.36
C PHE A 27 10.92 -8.09 -2.18
N GLY A 28 10.51 -9.34 -2.43
CA GLY A 28 10.24 -10.30 -1.36
C GLY A 28 8.90 -9.98 -0.67
N SER A 29 8.86 -10.00 0.67
CA SER A 29 7.62 -9.78 1.42
C SER A 29 7.20 -8.29 1.48
N THR A 30 8.16 -7.37 1.55
CA THR A 30 7.94 -5.91 1.57
C THR A 30 9.18 -5.18 1.04
N PRO A 31 9.02 -4.03 0.36
CA PRO A 31 7.76 -3.41 -0.02
C PRO A 31 7.11 -4.09 -1.24
N VAL A 32 5.81 -3.82 -1.41
CA VAL A 32 5.05 -4.13 -2.63
C VAL A 32 4.65 -2.80 -3.26
N LEU A 33 5.04 -2.58 -4.52
CA LEU A 33 4.74 -1.38 -5.29
C LEU A 33 3.55 -1.65 -6.22
N LEU A 34 2.64 -0.68 -6.26
CA LEU A 34 1.48 -0.67 -7.14
C LEU A 34 1.65 0.45 -8.16
N ASP A 35 1.57 0.14 -9.45
CA ASP A 35 1.38 1.16 -10.47
C ASP A 35 -0.13 1.47 -10.57
N LEU A 36 -0.46 2.70 -10.16
CA LEU A 36 -1.81 3.25 -10.11
C LEU A 36 -2.11 4.19 -11.28
N GLN A 37 -1.21 4.28 -12.26
CA GLN A 37 -1.41 5.10 -13.44
C GLN A 37 -2.70 4.69 -14.17
N GLY A 38 -3.56 5.67 -14.44
CA GLY A 38 -4.86 5.45 -15.09
C GLY A 38 -6.01 5.09 -14.14
N LEU A 39 -5.74 4.79 -12.85
CA LEU A 39 -6.79 4.49 -11.86
C LEU A 39 -7.38 5.72 -11.16
N GLY A 40 -6.81 6.92 -11.39
CA GLY A 40 -7.23 8.14 -10.68
C GLY A 40 -8.70 8.52 -10.86
N ARG A 41 -9.36 8.09 -11.94
CA ARG A 41 -10.80 8.34 -12.15
C ARG A 41 -11.72 7.37 -11.40
N ALA A 42 -11.20 6.22 -10.96
CA ALA A 42 -11.97 5.24 -10.20
C ALA A 42 -12.09 5.59 -8.72
N TRP A 43 -11.32 6.57 -8.25
CA TRP A 43 -11.23 6.94 -6.85
C TRP A 43 -11.52 8.43 -6.65
N PRO A 44 -12.27 8.82 -5.61
CA PRO A 44 -12.56 10.23 -5.33
C PRO A 44 -11.31 11.07 -4.99
N SER A 45 -10.29 10.43 -4.41
CA SER A 45 -8.99 11.05 -4.11
C SER A 45 -7.92 9.97 -3.87
N PRO A 46 -6.62 10.32 -3.91
CA PRO A 46 -5.56 9.41 -3.50
C PRO A 46 -5.74 8.92 -2.05
N ARG A 47 -6.17 9.81 -1.14
CA ARG A 47 -6.46 9.43 0.25
C ARG A 47 -7.53 8.35 0.35
N ALA A 48 -8.62 8.49 -0.41
CA ALA A 48 -9.69 7.48 -0.43
C ALA A 48 -9.19 6.12 -0.93
N LEU A 49 -8.31 6.10 -1.95
CA LEU A 49 -7.64 4.88 -2.39
C LEU A 49 -6.76 4.27 -1.29
N GLY A 50 -5.97 5.09 -0.59
CA GLY A 50 -5.13 4.65 0.52
C GLY A 50 -5.93 4.07 1.69
N GLU A 51 -7.07 4.68 2.01
CA GLU A 51 -8.00 4.19 3.02
C GLU A 51 -8.64 2.87 2.61
N ALA A 52 -9.02 2.72 1.34
CA ALA A 52 -9.54 1.46 0.81
C ALA A 52 -8.50 0.33 0.85
N LEU A 53 -7.23 0.63 0.57
CA LEU A 53 -6.12 -0.32 0.72
C LEU A 53 -5.98 -0.79 2.17
N LEU A 54 -6.01 0.14 3.13
CA LEU A 54 -5.95 -0.19 4.55
C LEU A 54 -7.16 -1.01 5.01
N GLU A 55 -8.36 -0.68 4.54
CA GLU A 55 -9.57 -1.42 4.89
C GLU A 55 -9.54 -2.85 4.34
N ALA A 56 -9.15 -3.02 3.07
CA ALA A 56 -8.94 -4.33 2.47
C ALA A 56 -7.84 -5.12 3.20
N ALA A 57 -6.79 -4.47 3.67
CA ALA A 57 -5.76 -5.12 4.48
C ALA A 57 -6.31 -5.58 5.85
N ARG A 58 -7.06 -4.73 6.55
CA ARG A 58 -7.68 -5.06 7.84
C ARG A 58 -8.64 -6.24 7.75
N ALA A 59 -9.42 -6.31 6.67
CA ALA A 59 -10.28 -7.47 6.39
C ALA A 59 -9.50 -8.80 6.31
N ARG A 60 -8.19 -8.74 6.00
CA ARG A 60 -7.26 -9.87 5.94
C ARG A 60 -6.36 -10.01 7.17
N ARG A 61 -6.62 -9.21 8.23
CA ARG A 61 -5.76 -9.11 9.43
C ARG A 61 -4.32 -8.72 9.11
N LEU A 62 -4.14 -7.90 8.08
CA LEU A 62 -2.87 -7.30 7.70
C LEU A 62 -2.83 -5.86 8.20
N GLU A 63 -1.67 -5.41 8.67
CA GLU A 63 -1.43 -4.03 9.12
C GLU A 63 -0.30 -3.37 8.30
N PRO A 64 -0.48 -3.18 6.98
CA PRO A 64 0.54 -2.57 6.15
C PRO A 64 0.64 -1.07 6.41
N ARG A 65 1.82 -0.53 6.10
CA ARG A 65 2.02 0.89 5.87
C ARG A 65 1.74 1.18 4.40
N VAL A 66 1.00 2.24 4.12
CA VAL A 66 0.60 2.63 2.76
C VAL A 66 1.14 4.01 2.47
N VAL A 67 1.92 4.14 1.40
CA VAL A 67 2.42 5.43 0.91
C VAL A 67 1.95 5.62 -0.53
N LEU A 68 1.28 6.73 -0.80
CA LEU A 68 0.89 7.14 -2.14
C LEU A 68 1.70 8.38 -2.52
N ALA A 69 2.40 8.31 -3.64
CA ALA A 69 3.24 9.39 -4.13
C ALA A 69 3.20 9.48 -5.65
N GLY A 70 3.50 10.66 -6.19
CA GLY A 70 3.60 10.88 -7.63
C GLY A 70 4.78 10.20 -8.31
N SER A 71 5.69 9.59 -7.55
CA SER A 71 6.83 8.84 -8.09
C SER A 71 7.16 7.61 -7.24
N ARG A 72 7.73 6.59 -7.90
CA ARG A 72 8.25 5.38 -7.25
C ARG A 72 9.32 5.71 -6.21
N VAL A 73 10.23 6.65 -6.51
CA VAL A 73 11.34 7.00 -5.62
C VAL A 73 10.80 7.65 -4.34
N ALA A 74 9.87 8.60 -4.44
CA ALA A 74 9.27 9.24 -3.28
C ALA A 74 8.52 8.23 -2.39
N ALA A 75 7.74 7.32 -2.99
CA ALA A 75 7.06 6.26 -2.25
C ALA A 75 8.03 5.37 -1.47
N LEU A 76 9.12 4.94 -2.11
CA LEU A 76 10.14 4.11 -1.47
C LEU A 76 10.84 4.83 -0.31
N LEU A 77 11.28 6.08 -0.51
CA LEU A 77 11.94 6.86 0.54
C LEU A 77 11.03 7.10 1.74
N VAL A 78 9.80 7.55 1.50
CA VAL A 78 8.85 7.87 2.58
C VAL A 78 8.38 6.62 3.31
N SER A 79 8.28 5.47 2.64
CA SER A 79 7.92 4.19 3.28
C SER A 79 8.90 3.74 4.37
N GLN A 80 10.14 4.24 4.35
CA GLN A 80 11.14 3.89 5.37
C GLN A 80 10.92 4.62 6.70
N ALA A 81 10.31 5.81 6.66
CA ALA A 81 10.25 6.72 7.81
C ALA A 81 8.84 6.91 8.38
N GLN A 82 7.79 6.56 7.64
CA GLN A 82 6.41 6.83 8.04
C GLN A 82 5.65 5.57 8.47
N GLU A 83 4.63 5.77 9.29
CA GLU A 83 3.68 4.75 9.74
C GLU A 83 2.27 5.06 9.22
N GLY A 84 1.42 4.03 9.10
CA GLY A 84 0.03 4.20 8.66
C GLY A 84 -0.10 4.58 7.18
N LEU A 85 -1.00 5.52 6.88
CA LEU A 85 -1.26 6.03 5.53
C LEU A 85 -0.61 7.41 5.33
N THR A 86 0.28 7.51 4.35
CA THR A 86 0.87 8.77 3.90
C THR A 86 0.49 9.04 2.44
N VAL A 87 0.05 10.25 2.14
CA VAL A 87 -0.23 10.72 0.78
C VAL A 87 0.63 11.95 0.53
N LEU A 88 1.54 11.87 -0.44
CA LEU A 88 2.36 12.99 -0.89
C LEU A 88 1.71 13.62 -2.10
N ALA A 89 1.50 14.93 -2.06
CA ALA A 89 1.04 15.68 -3.23
C ALA A 89 2.14 15.70 -4.30
N PRO A 90 1.77 15.83 -5.59
CA PRO A 90 2.76 16.05 -6.64
C PRO A 90 3.62 17.29 -6.35
N GLY A 91 4.94 17.12 -6.27
CA GLY A 91 5.90 18.20 -6.04
C GLY A 91 6.38 18.38 -4.60
N GLU A 92 5.90 17.55 -3.67
CA GLU A 92 6.45 17.41 -2.30
C GLU A 92 7.59 16.39 -2.21
#